data_AF-A0A6G3PHM6-F1
#
_entry.id   AF-A0A6G3PHM6-F1
#
_cell.length_a   1.000
_cell.length_b   1.000
_cell.length_c   1.000
_cell.angle_alpha   90.00
_cell.angle_beta   90.00
_cell.angle_gamma   90.00
#
_symmetry.space_group_name_H-M   'P 1'
#
loop_
_entity.id
_entity.type
_entity.pdbx_description
1 polymer ?
#
loop_
_entity_poly.entity_id
_entity_poly.type
_entity_poly.pdbx_seq_one_letter_code
_entity_poly.pdbx_strand_id
1 'polypeptide(L)' 'ALRRAARRIGGSLHTFRTALDPHWADQLRGELAWLTGILAREHAYANRLARLVDALHLLSGPTLPAARGARAA' A
#
# COMPACT_ATOMS: atom_id res chain seq x y z
N ALA A 1 3.56 9.08 3.98
CA ALA A 1 3.16 9.72 5.26
C ALA A 1 1.64 9.85 5.40
N LEU A 2 0.95 10.41 4.39
CA LEU A 2 -0.49 10.71 4.43
C LEU A 2 -1.40 9.51 4.79
N ARG A 3 -1.20 8.34 4.16
CA ARG A 3 -1.96 7.11 4.49
C ARG A 3 -1.85 6.70 5.97
N ARG A 4 -0.69 6.93 6.60
CA ARG A 4 -0.48 6.61 8.01
C ARG A 4 -1.16 7.64 8.91
N ALA A 5 -1.14 8.92 8.53
CA ALA A 5 -1.87 9.98 9.23
C ALA A 5 -3.38 9.75 9.18
N ALA A 6 -3.95 9.47 8.00
CA ALA A 6 -5.38 9.20 7.83
C ALA A 6 -5.87 8.02 8.70
N ARG A 7 -5.13 6.89 8.73
CA ARG A 7 -5.45 5.75 9.60
C ARG A 7 -5.38 6.10 11.09
N ARG A 8 -4.40 6.91 11.51
CA ARG A 8 -4.30 7.35 12.91
C ARG A 8 -5.48 8.23 13.30
N ILE A 9 -5.85 9.19 12.45
CA ILE A 9 -7.01 10.07 12.69
C ILE A 9 -8.30 9.24 12.78
N GLY A 10 -8.54 8.33 11.84
CA GLY A 10 -9.71 7.45 11.87
C GLY A 10 -9.77 6.53 13.10
N GLY A 11 -8.60 6.09 13.59
CA GLY A 11 -8.46 5.36 14.85
C GLY A 11 -8.79 6.23 16.07
N SER A 12 -8.25 7.45 16.16
CA SER A 12 -8.58 8.38 17.24
C SER A 12 -10.08 8.73 17.27
N LEU A 13 -10.69 8.95 16.11
CA LEU A 13 -12.14 9.18 15.99
C LEU A 13 -12.96 7.96 16.45
N HIS A 14 -12.42 6.74 16.31
CA HIS A 14 -13.05 5.55 16.87
C HIS A 14 -13.05 5.58 18.40
N THR A 15 -11.87 5.82 18.97
CA THR A 15 -11.61 5.70 20.40
C THR A 15 -12.36 6.77 21.18
N PHE A 16 -12.39 7.99 20.66
CA PHE A 16 -13.03 9.14 21.30
C PHE A 16 -14.45 9.38 20.80
N ARG A 17 -15.07 8.43 20.08
CA ARG A 17 -16.41 8.57 19.49
C ARG A 17 -17.47 8.99 20.50
N THR A 18 -17.39 8.52 21.73
CA THR A 18 -18.35 8.84 22.80
C THR A 18 -18.26 10.28 23.31
N ALA A 19 -17.13 10.96 23.06
CA ALA A 19 -16.90 12.35 23.42
C ALA A 19 -17.12 13.32 22.23
N LEU A 20 -17.50 12.80 21.07
CA LEU A 20 -17.67 13.53 19.81
C LEU A 20 -19.11 13.37 19.31
N ASP A 21 -19.52 14.22 18.37
CA ASP A 21 -20.75 13.97 17.63
C ASP A 21 -20.62 12.64 16.84
N PRO A 22 -21.46 11.63 17.12
CA PRO A 22 -21.31 10.30 16.54
C PRO A 22 -21.49 10.30 15.02
N HIS A 23 -22.42 11.11 14.50
CA HIS A 23 -22.71 11.17 13.08
C HIS A 23 -21.53 11.77 12.31
N TRP A 24 -20.98 12.88 12.79
CA TRP A 24 -19.81 13.52 12.23
C TRP A 24 -18.59 12.61 12.26
N ALA A 25 -18.34 11.94 13.40
CA ALA A 25 -17.20 11.04 13.55
C ALA A 25 -17.29 9.86 12.57
N ASP A 26 -18.49 9.29 12.38
CA ASP A 26 -18.71 8.19 11.45
C ASP A 26 -18.58 8.64 9.99
N GLN A 27 -19.10 9.82 9.63
CA GLN A 27 -18.94 10.39 8.28
C GLN A 27 -17.46 10.64 7.95
N LEU A 28 -16.73 11.32 8.83
CA LEU A 28 -15.31 11.62 8.61
C LEU A 28 -14.46 10.34 8.53
N ARG A 29 -14.80 9.32 9.32
CA ARG A 29 -14.16 8.00 9.22
C ARG A 29 -14.41 7.34 7.87
N GLY A 30 -15.62 7.47 7.31
CA GLY A 30 -15.95 7.00 5.97
C GLY A 30 -15.07 7.64 4.89
N GLU A 31 -14.94 8.96 4.93
CA GLU A 31 -14.08 9.73 4.01
C GLU A 31 -12.59 9.33 4.13
N LEU A 32 -12.10 9.16 5.37
CA LEU A 32 -10.72 8.73 5.61
C LEU A 32 -10.47 7.29 5.15
N ALA A 33 -11.45 6.41 5.28
CA ALA A 33 -11.37 5.05 4.76
C ALA A 33 -11.31 5.04 3.22
N TRP A 34 -12.17 5.83 2.57
CA TRP A 34 -12.14 6.04 1.12
C TRP A 34 -10.79 6.59 0.64
N LEU A 35 -10.29 7.66 1.25
CA LEU A 35 -8.99 8.27 0.93
C LEU A 35 -7.84 7.26 1.11
N THR A 36 -7.86 6.49 2.19
CA THR A 36 -6.85 5.45 2.46
C THR A 36 -6.84 4.38 1.37
N GLY A 37 -8.02 3.99 0.86
CA GLY A 37 -8.17 3.05 -0.25
C GLY A 37 -7.63 3.59 -1.58
N ILE A 38 -7.79 4.90 -1.84
CA ILE A 38 -7.21 5.55 -3.02
C ILE A 38 -5.68 5.57 -2.92
N LEU A 39 -5.13 6.04 -1.80
CA LEU A 39 -3.68 6.10 -1.59
C LEU A 39 -3.01 4.71 -1.59
N ALA A 40 -3.73 3.68 -1.17
CA ALA A 40 -3.25 2.31 -1.26
C ALA A 40 -3.09 1.85 -2.72
N ARG A 41 -3.99 2.24 -3.61
CA ARG A 41 -3.91 1.93 -5.05
C ARG A 41 -2.72 2.63 -5.70
N GLU A 42 -2.54 3.92 -5.46
CA GLU A 42 -1.40 4.67 -5.98
C GLU A 42 -0.07 4.02 -5.56
N HIS A 43 0.07 3.71 -4.26
CA HIS A 43 1.29 3.06 -3.76
C HIS A 43 1.46 1.63 -4.32
N ALA A 44 0.38 0.89 -4.52
CA ALA A 44 0.43 -0.42 -5.15
C ALA A 44 0.88 -0.34 -6.62
N TYR A 45 0.41 0.66 -7.36
CA TYR A 45 0.86 0.91 -8.74
C TYR A 45 2.31 1.34 -8.80
N ALA A 46 2.77 2.24 -7.92
CA ALA A 46 4.17 2.65 -7.86
C ALA A 46 5.09 1.45 -7.53
N ASN A 47 4.70 0.61 -6.58
CA ASN A 47 5.46 -0.60 -6.22
C ASN A 47 5.46 -1.65 -7.35
N ARG A 48 4.33 -1.84 -8.03
CA ARG A 48 4.25 -2.73 -9.21
C ARG A 48 5.10 -2.19 -10.36
N LEU A 49 5.01 -0.88 -10.58
CA LEU A 49 5.95 0.04 -11.22
C LEU A 49 7.39 -0.45 -11.13
N ALA A 50 7.98 -0.17 -9.97
CA ALA A 50 9.37 -0.46 -9.65
C ALA A 50 9.72 -1.92 -9.91
N ARG A 51 8.90 -2.87 -9.43
CA ARG A 51 9.17 -4.30 -9.62
C ARG A 51 9.22 -4.72 -11.09
N LEU A 52 8.35 -4.16 -11.94
CA LEU A 52 8.33 -4.49 -13.37
C LEU A 52 9.54 -3.88 -14.09
N VAL A 53 9.91 -2.64 -13.77
CA VAL A 53 11.09 -1.99 -14.32
C VAL A 53 12.37 -2.72 -13.91
N ASP A 54 12.49 -3.10 -12.63
CA ASP A 54 13.61 -3.88 -12.12
C ASP A 54 13.71 -5.24 -12.82
N ALA A 55 12.58 -5.94 -12.98
CA ALA A 55 12.54 -7.19 -13.73
C ALA A 55 12.97 -6.98 -15.19
N LEU A 56 12.48 -5.94 -15.86
CA LEU A 56 12.88 -5.64 -17.24
C LEU A 56 14.38 -5.36 -17.35
N HIS A 57 14.96 -4.60 -16.42
CA HIS A 57 16.40 -4.38 -16.38
C HIS A 57 17.19 -5.68 -16.18
N LEU A 58 16.72 -6.58 -15.30
CA LEU A 58 17.35 -7.89 -15.10
C LEU A 58 17.27 -8.77 -16.36
N LEU A 59 16.15 -8.75 -17.08
CA LEU A 59 15.99 -9.51 -18.33
C LEU A 59 16.76 -8.92 -19.52
N SER A 60 16.99 -7.60 -19.51
CA SER A 60 17.69 -6.88 -20.59
C SER A 60 19.20 -6.80 -20.38
N GLY A 61 19.66 -7.08 -19.15
CA GLY A 61 21.08 -7.23 -18.82
C GLY A 61 21.71 -8.46 -19.49
N PRO A 62 23.05 -8.60 -19.45
CA PRO A 62 23.73 -9.74 -20.08
C PRO A 62 23.19 -11.03 -19.49
N THR A 63 22.89 -12.00 -20.36
CA THR A 63 22.30 -13.30 -20.04
C THR A 63 22.96 -13.89 -18.81
N LEU A 64 22.26 -13.87 -17.67
CA LEU A 64 22.74 -14.51 -16.45
C LEU A 64 23.02 -15.99 -16.79
N PRO A 65 24.22 -16.53 -16.47
CA PRO A 65 24.51 -17.92 -16.73
C PRO A 65 23.45 -18.78 -16.06
N ALA A 66 22.92 -19.77 -16.79
CA ALA A 66 21.87 -20.66 -16.33
C ALA A 66 22.13 -21.11 -14.88
N ALA A 67 21.15 -20.85 -14.00
CA ALA A 67 21.25 -21.22 -12.60
C ALA A 67 21.59 -22.71 -12.49
N ARG A 68 22.74 -23.01 -11.86
CA ARG A 68 23.18 -24.37 -11.54
C ARG A 68 22.16 -24.97 -10.57
N GLY A 69 21.17 -25.65 -11.12
CA GLY A 69 20.05 -26.27 -10.41
C GLY A 69 19.46 -27.43 -11.19
N ALA A 70 20.26 -28.10 -12.01
CA ALA A 70 19.95 -29.48 -12.41
C ALA A 70 20.17 -30.34 -11.16
N ARG A 71 19.09 -30.60 -10.44
CA ARG A 71 19.00 -31.60 -9.40
C ARG A 71 19.30 -32.96 -10.06
N ALA A 72 20.54 -33.42 -9.95
CA ALA A 72 20.89 -34.79 -10.32
C ALA A 72 20.28 -35.74 -9.27
N ALA A 73 19.50 -36.68 -9.78
CA ALA A 73 18.90 -37.81 -9.07
C ALA A 73 19.96 -38.85 -8.67
#